data_AF-W9CNX1-F1
#
_entry.id   AF-W9CNX1-F1
#
_cell.length_a   1.000
_cell.length_b   1.000
_cell.length_c   1.000
_cell.angle_alpha   90.00
_cell.angle_beta   90.00
_cell.angle_gamma   90.00
#
_symmetry.space_group_name_H-M   'P 1'
#
loop_
_entity.id
_entity.type
_entity.pdbx_description
1 polymer ?
#
loop_
_entity_poly.entity_id
_entity_poly.type
_entity_poly.pdbx_seq_one_letter_code
_entity_poly.pdbx_strand_id
1 'polypeptide(L)'
;MMHRSFVSLCFILGLADIATSQQYTSNSESAFKQLQTWYDTTSGLWSTTGWWNSANCLTVIGDLAAIDPNVKSTITGVMSNTFIQAQKYNLQMTKAVMANYNYLSMYGNSMSALKNVDLAKNIPVHAATTVNPKGFLNDYYDDEGWWALGWIQAYDVTGNNDYLTMAVDIFADMKNGSTTPCSNGASGIWWDKSNSYVNAIANELYLSVAAHLANRATGYGQEKYLTIAKKQWNWFQGTGIINAQGTINDGLTTACQNNNGTVWSYNQGVILGGLVELSTATGKSSYLTSANRIATAAINALSDSNGILHDSCEPNCGADGAQFKGVFMRNLQRLYQASPDSNYLNLITNNAKSIWANDRDPSNNALSINWAGPFIAPANASTHSSAMDALVAADAVGGAGTKRMTWVA
;
A
#
# COMPACT_ATOMS: atom_id res chain seq x y z
N MET A 1 12.03 -6.62 50.66
CA MET A 1 10.67 -6.90 50.16
C MET A 1 10.00 -5.57 49.84
N MET A 2 9.91 -5.19 48.57
CA MET A 2 9.10 -4.04 48.12
C MET A 2 8.08 -4.58 47.12
N HIS A 3 6.81 -4.50 47.48
CA HIS A 3 5.68 -4.82 46.61
C HIS A 3 5.61 -3.78 45.47
N ARG A 4 5.68 -4.26 44.23
CA ARG A 4 5.32 -3.48 43.05
C ARG A 4 3.81 -3.62 42.85
N SER A 5 3.08 -2.54 43.06
CA SER A 5 1.65 -2.46 42.74
C SER A 5 1.45 -2.51 41.22
N PHE A 6 0.80 -3.56 40.74
CA PHE A 6 0.20 -3.59 39.41
C PHE A 6 -1.10 -2.79 39.44
N VAL A 7 -1.13 -1.65 38.76
CA VAL A 7 -2.40 -0.96 38.44
C VAL A 7 -2.91 -1.55 37.14
N SER A 8 -3.95 -2.38 37.20
CA SER A 8 -4.75 -2.72 36.02
C SER A 8 -5.62 -1.51 35.68
N LEU A 9 -5.37 -0.84 34.55
CA LEU A 9 -6.34 0.06 33.94
C LEU A 9 -7.43 -0.78 33.25
N CYS A 10 -8.57 -0.95 33.91
CA CYS A 10 -9.80 -1.36 33.23
C CYS A 10 -10.35 -0.15 32.46
N PHE A 11 -10.32 -0.19 31.13
CA PHE A 11 -11.05 0.77 30.30
C PHE A 11 -12.55 0.41 30.34
N ILE A 12 -13.37 1.32 30.86
CA ILE A 12 -14.83 1.25 30.74
C ILE A 12 -15.20 1.89 29.41
N LEU A 13 -15.78 1.10 28.52
CA LEU A 13 -16.18 1.53 27.17
C LEU A 13 -17.66 1.89 27.17
N GLY A 14 -18.02 2.99 26.50
CA GLY A 14 -19.41 3.40 26.34
C GLY A 14 -20.17 2.49 25.37
N LEU A 15 -21.49 2.34 25.56
CA LEU A 15 -22.36 1.58 24.65
C LEU A 15 -22.33 2.12 23.21
N ALA A 16 -22.15 3.43 23.04
CA ALA A 16 -22.00 4.06 21.73
C ALA A 16 -20.70 3.63 21.03
N ASP A 17 -19.57 3.57 21.76
CA ASP A 17 -18.28 3.13 21.22
C ASP A 17 -18.31 1.65 20.81
N ILE A 18 -19.03 0.82 21.57
CA ILE A 18 -19.25 -0.60 21.25
C ILE A 18 -20.06 -0.72 19.95
N ALA A 19 -21.16 0.03 19.83
CA ALA A 19 -22.02 -0.01 18.64
C ALA A 19 -21.28 0.47 17.38
N THR A 20 -20.48 1.54 17.48
CA THR A 20 -19.64 2.04 16.39
C THR A 20 -18.56 1.03 16.01
N SER A 21 -17.90 0.41 16.98
CA SER A 21 -16.92 -0.65 16.71
C SER A 21 -17.54 -1.83 15.97
N GLN A 22 -18.72 -2.29 16.41
CA GLN A 22 -19.41 -3.40 15.76
C GLN A 22 -19.83 -3.06 14.32
N GLN A 23 -20.22 -1.81 14.08
CA GLN A 23 -20.57 -1.34 12.75
C GLN A 23 -19.35 -1.34 11.80
N TYR A 24 -18.19 -0.87 12.25
CA TYR A 24 -16.98 -0.91 11.43
C TYR A 24 -16.57 -2.35 11.07
N THR A 25 -16.62 -3.28 12.03
CA THR A 25 -16.35 -4.69 11.77
C THR A 25 -17.33 -5.24 10.72
N SER A 26 -18.63 -5.00 10.88
CA SER A 26 -19.64 -5.47 9.91
C SER A 26 -19.45 -4.88 8.51
N ASN A 27 -19.05 -3.61 8.41
CA ASN A 27 -18.80 -2.96 7.12
C ASN A 27 -17.60 -3.60 6.42
N SER A 28 -16.51 -3.86 7.14
CA SER A 28 -15.31 -4.51 6.62
C SER A 28 -15.57 -5.96 6.20
N GLU A 29 -16.33 -6.73 6.98
CA GLU A 29 -16.74 -8.09 6.59
C GLU A 29 -17.61 -8.11 5.33
N SER A 30 -18.52 -7.14 5.17
CA SER A 30 -19.35 -7.01 3.97
C SER A 30 -18.53 -6.61 2.75
N ALA A 31 -17.58 -5.69 2.90
CA ALA A 31 -16.65 -5.34 1.83
C ALA A 31 -15.79 -6.56 1.45
N PHE A 32 -15.25 -7.30 2.41
CA PHE A 32 -14.52 -8.54 2.13
C PHE A 32 -15.35 -9.53 1.31
N LYS A 33 -16.61 -9.79 1.70
CA LYS A 33 -17.51 -10.69 0.95
C LYS A 33 -17.70 -10.23 -0.49
N GLN A 34 -17.86 -8.93 -0.72
CA GLN A 34 -18.01 -8.38 -2.06
C GLN A 34 -16.70 -8.47 -2.86
N LEU A 35 -15.55 -8.16 -2.26
CA LEU A 35 -14.23 -8.30 -2.91
C LEU A 35 -14.00 -9.73 -3.42
N GLN A 36 -14.40 -10.73 -2.63
CA GLN A 36 -14.27 -12.14 -2.98
C GLN A 36 -15.12 -12.56 -4.19
N THR A 37 -16.12 -11.78 -4.61
CA THR A 37 -16.87 -12.06 -5.84
C THR A 37 -16.04 -11.88 -7.10
N TRP A 38 -14.96 -11.08 -7.03
CA TRP A 38 -13.99 -10.94 -8.12
C TRP A 38 -12.83 -11.93 -8.02
N TYR A 39 -12.65 -12.65 -6.91
CA TYR A 39 -11.53 -13.58 -6.76
C TYR A 39 -11.70 -14.83 -7.64
N ASP A 40 -10.77 -15.08 -8.54
CA ASP A 40 -10.72 -16.27 -9.37
C ASP A 40 -9.75 -17.28 -8.77
N THR A 41 -10.28 -18.42 -8.31
CA THR A 41 -9.50 -19.48 -7.67
C THR A 41 -8.56 -20.18 -8.65
N THR A 42 -8.82 -20.13 -9.96
CA THR A 42 -7.98 -20.75 -10.99
C THR A 42 -6.69 -19.97 -11.18
N SER A 43 -6.79 -18.64 -11.27
CA SER A 43 -5.63 -17.76 -11.38
C SER A 43 -5.00 -17.39 -10.03
N GLY A 44 -5.77 -17.45 -8.95
CA GLY A 44 -5.36 -16.94 -7.65
C GLY A 44 -5.31 -15.41 -7.57
N LEU A 45 -6.00 -14.72 -8.48
CA LEU A 45 -6.01 -13.27 -8.62
C LEU A 45 -7.44 -12.72 -8.60
N TRP A 46 -7.58 -11.40 -8.44
CA TRP A 46 -8.88 -10.73 -8.54
C TRP A 46 -9.14 -10.29 -9.98
N SER A 47 -10.21 -10.83 -10.57
CA SER A 47 -10.74 -10.38 -11.85
C SER A 47 -11.09 -8.89 -11.80
N THR A 48 -11.07 -8.22 -12.95
CA THR A 48 -11.31 -6.75 -13.11
C THR A 48 -10.18 -5.84 -12.61
N THR A 49 -9.09 -6.39 -12.07
CA THR A 49 -7.88 -5.63 -11.76
C THR A 49 -6.63 -6.31 -12.31
N GLY A 50 -5.48 -5.69 -12.03
CA GLY A 50 -4.17 -6.07 -12.52
C GLY A 50 -3.31 -6.86 -11.54
N TRP A 51 -2.07 -7.13 -11.95
CA TRP A 51 -1.09 -7.92 -11.19
C TRP A 51 -0.78 -7.30 -9.83
N TRP A 52 -0.29 -6.06 -9.81
CA TRP A 52 0.13 -5.39 -8.58
C TRP A 52 -1.06 -4.91 -7.74
N ASN A 53 -2.18 -4.58 -8.36
CA ASN A 53 -3.43 -4.33 -7.64
C ASN A 53 -3.95 -5.59 -6.94
N SER A 54 -3.72 -6.78 -7.49
CA SER A 54 -4.05 -8.04 -6.81
C SER A 54 -3.19 -8.24 -5.55
N ALA A 55 -1.94 -7.78 -5.54
CA ALA A 55 -1.13 -7.72 -4.30
C ALA A 55 -1.75 -6.78 -3.26
N ASN A 56 -2.32 -5.65 -3.66
CA ASN A 56 -3.03 -4.74 -2.74
C ASN A 56 -4.35 -5.34 -2.23
N CYS A 57 -5.07 -6.10 -3.06
CA CYS A 57 -6.22 -6.90 -2.64
C CYS A 57 -5.80 -7.94 -1.59
N LEU A 58 -4.70 -8.66 -1.81
CA LEU A 58 -4.13 -9.60 -0.84
C LEU A 58 -3.77 -8.90 0.48
N THR A 59 -3.18 -7.70 0.39
CA THR A 59 -2.75 -6.93 1.56
C THR A 59 -3.93 -6.50 2.41
N VAL A 60 -5.00 -5.93 1.82
CA VAL A 60 -6.17 -5.46 2.60
C VAL A 60 -6.92 -6.59 3.29
N ILE A 61 -7.05 -7.76 2.64
CA ILE A 61 -7.65 -8.91 3.31
C ILE A 61 -6.71 -9.43 4.42
N GLY A 62 -5.40 -9.35 4.23
CA GLY A 62 -4.44 -9.67 5.29
C GLY A 62 -4.51 -8.73 6.48
N ASP A 63 -4.67 -7.42 6.23
CA ASP A 63 -4.88 -6.42 7.28
C ASP A 63 -6.19 -6.71 8.04
N LEU A 64 -7.27 -7.07 7.35
CA LEU A 64 -8.53 -7.47 7.99
C LEU A 64 -8.38 -8.75 8.83
N ALA A 65 -7.73 -9.79 8.30
CA ALA A 65 -7.49 -11.04 9.02
C ALA A 65 -6.63 -10.87 10.28
N ALA A 66 -5.85 -9.80 10.37
CA ALA A 66 -5.05 -9.47 11.55
C ALA A 66 -5.89 -8.87 12.70
N ILE A 67 -7.09 -8.36 12.41
CA ILE A 67 -7.97 -7.69 13.39
C ILE A 67 -9.33 -8.37 13.55
N ASP A 68 -9.70 -9.27 12.65
CA ASP A 68 -10.98 -9.96 12.64
C ASP A 68 -10.81 -11.50 12.51
N PRO A 69 -11.01 -12.25 13.60
CA PRO A 69 -10.89 -13.71 13.57
C PRO A 69 -11.98 -14.40 12.75
N ASN A 70 -13.12 -13.76 12.48
CA ASN A 70 -14.24 -14.37 11.77
C ASN A 70 -13.92 -14.68 10.30
N VAL A 71 -13.10 -13.83 9.68
CA VAL A 71 -12.71 -13.98 8.26
C VAL A 71 -11.32 -14.61 8.09
N LYS A 72 -10.53 -14.71 9.17
CA LYS A 72 -9.14 -15.16 9.13
C LYS A 72 -8.99 -16.51 8.42
N SER A 73 -9.79 -17.52 8.75
CA SER A 73 -9.68 -18.84 8.11
C SER A 73 -9.89 -18.79 6.60
N THR A 74 -10.94 -18.09 6.13
CA THR A 74 -11.20 -17.91 4.70
C THR A 74 -10.05 -17.20 4.01
N ILE A 75 -9.53 -16.13 4.61
CA ILE A 75 -8.45 -15.32 4.06
C ILE A 75 -7.14 -16.12 3.97
N THR A 76 -6.82 -16.94 4.97
CA THR A 76 -5.63 -17.82 4.88
C THR A 76 -5.73 -18.83 3.73
N GLY A 77 -6.94 -19.31 3.42
CA GLY A 77 -7.20 -20.13 2.23
C GLY A 77 -6.95 -19.37 0.92
N VAL A 78 -7.40 -18.12 0.84
CA VAL A 78 -7.14 -17.22 -0.30
C VAL A 78 -5.64 -16.98 -0.48
N MET A 79 -4.93 -16.63 0.60
CA MET A 79 -3.47 -16.43 0.59
C MET A 79 -2.73 -17.68 0.07
N SER A 80 -3.08 -18.86 0.58
CA SER A 80 -2.49 -20.12 0.13
C SER A 80 -2.75 -20.41 -1.34
N ASN A 81 -3.98 -20.18 -1.82
CA ASN A 81 -4.32 -20.39 -3.23
C ASN A 81 -3.61 -19.39 -4.14
N THR A 82 -3.58 -18.10 -3.78
CA THR A 82 -2.85 -17.06 -4.51
C THR A 82 -1.37 -17.38 -4.59
N PHE A 83 -0.76 -17.82 -3.48
CA PHE A 83 0.66 -18.19 -3.45
C PHE A 83 0.98 -19.27 -4.49
N ILE A 84 0.09 -20.25 -4.67
CA ILE A 84 0.31 -21.37 -5.60
C ILE A 84 -0.06 -21.01 -7.04
N GLN A 85 -1.22 -20.39 -7.26
CA GLN A 85 -1.79 -20.25 -8.61
C GLN A 85 -1.29 -19.01 -9.33
N ALA A 86 -1.11 -17.88 -8.64
CA ALA A 86 -0.69 -16.63 -9.29
C ALA A 86 0.70 -16.78 -9.92
N GLN A 87 1.58 -17.58 -9.31
CA GLN A 87 2.91 -17.89 -9.85
C GLN A 87 2.89 -18.69 -11.17
N LYS A 88 1.75 -19.29 -11.53
CA LYS A 88 1.57 -20.01 -12.80
C LYS A 88 0.99 -19.12 -13.88
N TYR A 89 0.46 -17.96 -13.52
CA TYR A 89 -0.22 -17.06 -14.44
C TYR A 89 0.75 -16.05 -15.04
N ASN A 90 0.74 -15.94 -16.37
CA ASN A 90 1.54 -14.98 -17.10
C ASN A 90 0.68 -13.76 -17.44
N LEU A 91 0.81 -12.68 -16.67
CA LEU A 91 0.25 -11.39 -17.06
C LEU A 91 1.32 -10.58 -17.79
N GLN A 92 1.42 -10.78 -19.11
CA GLN A 92 2.13 -9.81 -19.98
C GLN A 92 1.55 -8.43 -19.73
N MET A 93 2.41 -7.48 -19.37
CA MET A 93 2.02 -6.13 -19.02
C MET A 93 2.84 -5.11 -19.80
N THR A 94 2.27 -3.96 -20.09
CA THR A 94 2.96 -2.79 -20.61
C THR A 94 2.54 -1.63 -19.73
N LYS A 95 3.50 -0.85 -19.24
CA LYS A 95 3.22 0.37 -18.50
C LYS A 95 3.71 1.60 -19.26
N ALA A 96 2.92 2.66 -19.20
CA ALA A 96 3.30 3.99 -19.64
C ALA A 96 3.09 4.99 -18.52
N VAL A 97 4.02 5.94 -18.36
CA VAL A 97 3.83 7.09 -17.49
C VAL A 97 2.98 8.11 -18.24
N MET A 98 1.88 8.58 -17.68
CA MET A 98 1.03 9.58 -18.33
C MET A 98 1.56 11.00 -18.10
N ALA A 99 1.03 11.99 -18.83
CA ALA A 99 1.44 13.40 -18.68
C ALA A 99 1.20 13.97 -17.28
N ASN A 100 0.23 13.41 -16.54
CA ASN A 100 -0.03 13.73 -15.14
C ASN A 100 0.78 12.86 -14.18
N TYR A 101 1.80 12.13 -14.63
CA TYR A 101 2.58 11.18 -13.83
C TYR A 101 1.77 10.03 -13.21
N ASN A 102 0.54 9.78 -13.68
CA ASN A 102 -0.15 8.53 -13.35
C ASN A 102 0.45 7.41 -14.21
N TYR A 103 0.18 6.17 -13.84
CA TYR A 103 0.60 5.00 -14.60
C TYR A 103 -0.59 4.43 -15.35
N LEU A 104 -0.33 3.97 -16.57
CA LEU A 104 -1.28 3.21 -17.38
C LEU A 104 -0.73 1.80 -17.55
N SER A 105 -1.21 0.88 -16.72
CA SER A 105 -0.96 -0.55 -16.87
C SER A 105 -1.93 -1.18 -17.87
N MET A 106 -1.38 -1.83 -18.89
CA MET A 106 -2.11 -2.53 -19.93
C MET A 106 -1.75 -4.02 -19.89
N TYR A 107 -2.76 -4.89 -19.82
CA TYR A 107 -2.57 -6.33 -19.66
C TYR A 107 -2.89 -7.09 -20.97
N GLY A 108 -2.05 -8.08 -21.31
CA GLY A 108 -2.14 -8.89 -22.52
C GLY A 108 -1.20 -8.47 -23.66
N ASN A 109 -1.23 -9.19 -24.79
CA ASN A 109 -0.36 -8.97 -25.96
C ASN A 109 -0.84 -7.79 -26.84
N SER A 110 -0.98 -6.60 -26.24
CA SER A 110 -1.61 -5.45 -26.89
C SER A 110 -0.61 -4.33 -27.25
N MET A 111 0.46 -4.69 -27.97
CA MET A 111 1.23 -3.71 -28.76
C MET A 111 0.34 -2.92 -29.74
N SER A 112 -0.83 -3.47 -30.11
CA SER A 112 -1.85 -2.80 -30.93
C SER A 112 -2.58 -1.67 -30.20
N ALA A 113 -2.72 -1.73 -28.87
CA ALA A 113 -3.38 -0.70 -28.08
C ALA A 113 -2.49 0.54 -27.86
N LEU A 114 -1.17 0.41 -28.07
CA LEU A 114 -0.21 1.52 -28.07
C LEU A 114 -0.28 2.40 -29.33
N LYS A 115 -0.91 1.94 -30.43
CA LYS A 115 -1.01 2.72 -31.68
C LYS A 115 -1.80 4.03 -31.53
N ASN A 116 -2.63 4.14 -30.48
CA ASN A 116 -3.44 5.33 -30.23
C ASN A 116 -2.95 6.16 -29.03
N VAL A 117 -1.87 5.76 -28.36
CA VAL A 117 -1.29 6.46 -27.21
C VAL A 117 -0.18 7.41 -27.69
N ASP A 118 -0.43 8.12 -28.79
CA ASP A 118 0.46 9.16 -29.34
C ASP A 118 0.29 10.47 -28.55
N LEU A 119 0.35 10.39 -27.22
CA LEU A 119 0.24 11.52 -26.31
C LEU A 119 1.61 11.79 -25.68
N ALA A 120 2.29 12.76 -26.30
CA ALA A 120 3.58 13.35 -25.98
C ALA A 120 4.82 12.55 -26.42
N LYS A 121 5.48 13.08 -27.46
CA LYS A 121 6.79 12.65 -28.02
C LYS A 121 7.97 12.57 -27.02
N ASN A 122 7.73 12.79 -25.73
CA ASN A 122 8.72 12.82 -24.65
C ASN A 122 8.41 11.84 -23.51
N ILE A 123 7.43 10.95 -23.66
CA ILE A 123 7.04 9.98 -22.63
C ILE A 123 7.49 8.57 -23.04
N PRO A 124 8.33 7.89 -22.23
CA PRO A 124 8.72 6.52 -22.50
C PRO A 124 7.54 5.54 -22.35
N VAL A 125 7.23 4.79 -23.40
CA VAL A 125 6.29 3.67 -23.38
C VAL A 125 7.11 2.38 -23.34
N HIS A 126 6.93 1.56 -22.30
CA HIS A 126 7.69 0.33 -22.10
C HIS A 126 6.78 -0.89 -22.13
N ALA A 127 6.98 -1.75 -23.11
CA ALA A 127 6.38 -3.08 -23.14
C ALA A 127 7.26 -4.05 -22.38
N ALA A 128 6.76 -4.64 -21.29
CA ALA A 128 7.44 -5.74 -20.61
C ALA A 128 7.44 -6.95 -21.55
N THR A 129 8.61 -7.56 -21.72
CA THR A 129 8.77 -8.73 -22.60
C THR A 129 9.09 -9.99 -21.80
N THR A 130 9.45 -9.87 -20.52
CA THR A 130 9.78 -11.01 -19.67
C THR A 130 8.81 -11.08 -18.51
N VAL A 131 8.00 -12.14 -18.48
CA VAL A 131 7.11 -12.45 -17.35
C VAL A 131 7.61 -13.75 -16.75
N ASN A 132 8.26 -13.65 -15.59
CA ASN A 132 8.54 -14.82 -14.78
C ASN A 132 7.69 -14.74 -13.51
N PRO A 133 6.40 -15.13 -13.58
CA PRO A 133 5.52 -15.04 -12.43
C PRO A 133 5.97 -15.97 -11.28
N LYS A 134 6.89 -16.91 -11.56
CA LYS A 134 7.59 -17.67 -10.54
C LYS A 134 8.40 -16.72 -9.66
N GLY A 135 8.10 -16.72 -8.37
CA GLY A 135 8.71 -15.78 -7.43
C GLY A 135 8.03 -14.41 -7.39
N PHE A 136 6.89 -14.24 -8.06
CA PHE A 136 6.17 -12.96 -8.17
C PHE A 136 6.97 -11.81 -8.80
N LEU A 137 7.93 -12.15 -9.68
CA LEU A 137 8.80 -11.20 -10.36
C LEU A 137 8.22 -10.74 -11.71
N ASN A 138 8.49 -9.50 -12.09
CA ASN A 138 8.18 -8.99 -13.44
C ASN A 138 9.16 -7.89 -13.85
N ASP A 139 8.90 -7.14 -14.92
CA ASP A 139 9.85 -6.11 -15.38
C ASP A 139 9.85 -4.81 -14.54
N TYR A 140 9.02 -4.72 -13.50
CA TYR A 140 8.78 -3.52 -12.69
C TYR A 140 9.04 -3.77 -11.19
N TYR A 141 9.98 -3.02 -10.61
CA TYR A 141 10.39 -3.23 -9.21
C TYR A 141 9.34 -2.75 -8.20
N ASP A 142 8.46 -1.82 -8.57
CA ASP A 142 7.31 -1.44 -7.75
C ASP A 142 6.28 -2.57 -7.66
N ASP A 143 5.95 -3.24 -8.76
CA ASP A 143 5.06 -4.41 -8.77
C ASP A 143 5.54 -5.51 -7.83
N GLU A 144 6.83 -5.79 -7.90
CA GLU A 144 7.53 -6.69 -7.00
C GLU A 144 7.40 -6.24 -5.53
N GLY A 145 7.66 -4.96 -5.25
CA GLY A 145 7.51 -4.38 -3.92
C GLY A 145 6.12 -4.55 -3.31
N TRP A 146 5.05 -4.41 -4.11
CA TRP A 146 3.68 -4.65 -3.66
C TRP A 146 3.45 -6.11 -3.24
N TRP A 147 3.95 -7.08 -4.02
CA TRP A 147 3.87 -8.49 -3.65
C TRP A 147 4.69 -8.82 -2.42
N ALA A 148 5.89 -8.26 -2.28
CA ALA A 148 6.71 -8.46 -1.09
C ALA A 148 5.98 -8.00 0.19
N LEU A 149 5.37 -6.82 0.17
CA LEU A 149 4.57 -6.33 1.31
C LEU A 149 3.35 -7.22 1.59
N GLY A 150 2.64 -7.67 0.54
CA GLY A 150 1.52 -8.60 0.69
C GLY A 150 1.93 -9.95 1.30
N TRP A 151 3.08 -10.49 0.92
CA TRP A 151 3.60 -11.73 1.51
C TRP A 151 4.13 -11.56 2.93
N ILE A 152 4.71 -10.39 3.24
CA ILE A 152 5.05 -10.03 4.63
C ILE A 152 3.77 -10.01 5.48
N GLN A 153 2.69 -9.37 5.00
CA GLN A 153 1.40 -9.37 5.68
C GLN A 153 0.82 -10.79 5.85
N ALA A 154 0.96 -11.65 4.85
CA ALA A 154 0.52 -13.04 4.94
C ALA A 154 1.34 -13.84 5.98
N TYR A 155 2.66 -13.65 6.02
CA TYR A 155 3.52 -14.23 7.07
C TYR A 155 3.06 -13.78 8.46
N ASP A 156 2.84 -12.49 8.61
CA ASP A 156 2.41 -11.84 9.84
C ASP A 156 1.08 -12.38 10.40
N VAL A 157 0.15 -12.79 9.52
CA VAL A 157 -1.14 -13.37 9.91
C VAL A 157 -1.04 -14.87 10.24
N THR A 158 -0.14 -15.60 9.55
CA THR A 158 -0.15 -17.06 9.50
C THR A 158 1.04 -17.74 10.19
N GLY A 159 2.17 -17.05 10.32
CA GLY A 159 3.46 -17.63 10.70
C GLY A 159 4.10 -18.53 9.64
N ASN A 160 3.56 -18.59 8.42
CA ASN A 160 4.11 -19.44 7.37
C ASN A 160 5.36 -18.82 6.73
N ASN A 161 6.53 -19.41 7.00
CA ASN A 161 7.83 -18.96 6.52
C ASN A 161 7.97 -18.96 4.98
N ASP A 162 7.16 -19.70 4.24
CA ASP A 162 7.19 -19.66 2.76
C ASP A 162 6.86 -18.25 2.25
N TYR A 163 5.94 -17.54 2.91
CA TYR A 163 5.58 -16.17 2.55
C TYR A 163 6.72 -15.18 2.85
N LEU A 164 7.37 -15.31 4.01
CA LEU A 164 8.52 -14.46 4.34
C LEU A 164 9.70 -14.74 3.40
N THR A 165 9.94 -16.01 3.08
CA THR A 165 10.99 -16.42 2.11
C THR A 165 10.71 -15.81 0.74
N MET A 166 9.46 -15.84 0.28
CA MET A 166 9.07 -15.19 -0.97
C MET A 166 9.34 -13.68 -0.96
N ALA A 167 9.00 -12.97 0.11
CA ALA A 167 9.30 -11.55 0.23
C ALA A 167 10.82 -11.27 0.22
N VAL A 168 11.62 -12.15 0.81
CA VAL A 168 13.09 -12.08 0.77
C VAL A 168 13.63 -12.27 -0.65
N ASP A 169 13.10 -13.23 -1.41
CA ASP A 169 13.49 -13.49 -2.80
C ASP A 169 13.13 -12.31 -3.71
N ILE A 170 11.93 -11.74 -3.55
CA ILE A 170 11.51 -10.54 -4.27
C ILE A 170 12.44 -9.36 -3.94
N PHE A 171 12.72 -9.12 -2.67
CA PHE A 171 13.62 -8.02 -2.28
C PHE A 171 15.04 -8.19 -2.82
N ALA A 172 15.50 -9.45 -2.97
CA ALA A 172 16.78 -9.73 -3.60
C ALA A 172 16.79 -9.28 -5.07
N ASP A 173 15.67 -9.41 -5.79
CA ASP A 173 15.55 -8.93 -7.16
C ASP A 173 15.42 -7.40 -7.24
N MET A 174 14.62 -6.77 -6.36
CA MET A 174 14.51 -5.30 -6.29
C MET A 174 15.88 -4.61 -6.14
N LYS A 175 16.80 -5.24 -5.41
CA LYS A 175 18.17 -4.73 -5.22
C LYS A 175 18.93 -4.60 -6.55
N ASN A 176 18.61 -5.37 -7.57
CA ASN A 176 19.25 -5.30 -8.88
C ASN A 176 19.01 -3.95 -9.58
N GLY A 177 18.00 -3.18 -9.18
CA GLY A 177 17.74 -1.83 -9.67
C GLY A 177 18.65 -0.73 -9.10
N SER A 178 19.60 -1.03 -8.21
CA SER A 178 20.34 -0.02 -7.42
C SER A 178 21.37 0.83 -8.18
N THR A 179 21.59 0.58 -9.48
CA THR A 179 22.59 1.29 -10.30
C THR A 179 21.99 2.48 -11.04
N THR A 180 21.39 3.41 -10.30
CA THR A 180 20.77 4.62 -10.86
C THR A 180 21.76 5.78 -10.99
N PRO A 181 21.57 6.70 -11.96
CA PRO A 181 22.35 7.94 -12.05
C PRO A 181 22.11 8.83 -10.83
N CYS A 182 20.96 8.69 -10.17
CA CYS A 182 20.57 9.47 -9.00
C CYS A 182 20.96 8.84 -7.68
N SER A 183 21.70 7.73 -7.72
CA SER A 183 22.07 7.03 -6.50
C SER A 183 23.05 7.81 -5.64
N ASN A 184 23.84 8.70 -6.25
CA ASN A 184 24.94 9.43 -5.64
C ASN A 184 25.89 8.48 -4.86
N GLY A 185 26.03 7.23 -5.32
CA GLY A 185 26.82 6.18 -4.66
C GLY A 185 26.24 5.66 -3.33
N ALA A 186 25.01 6.03 -2.97
CA ALA A 186 24.41 5.74 -1.67
C ALA A 186 23.29 4.68 -1.72
N SER A 187 22.19 4.98 -2.42
CA SER A 187 20.98 4.13 -2.50
C SER A 187 20.15 4.56 -3.71
N GLY A 188 18.90 4.14 -3.85
CA GLY A 188 18.03 4.53 -4.96
C GLY A 188 17.99 3.49 -6.06
N ILE A 189 16.78 3.02 -6.39
CA ILE A 189 16.54 2.01 -7.41
C ILE A 189 15.78 2.58 -8.62
N TRP A 190 15.99 1.95 -9.77
CA TRP A 190 15.16 2.15 -10.95
C TRP A 190 13.73 1.69 -10.69
N TRP A 191 12.78 2.25 -11.45
CA TRP A 191 11.40 1.81 -11.47
C TRP A 191 11.26 0.43 -12.12
N ASP A 192 12.00 0.19 -13.20
CA ASP A 192 11.91 -1.01 -14.02
C ASP A 192 13.29 -1.58 -14.38
N LYS A 193 13.29 -2.81 -14.88
CA LYS A 193 14.51 -3.51 -15.34
C LYS A 193 15.11 -2.89 -16.61
N SER A 194 14.35 -2.03 -17.30
CA SER A 194 14.80 -1.28 -18.47
C SER A 194 15.55 0.01 -18.11
N ASN A 195 15.61 0.36 -16.82
CA ASN A 195 16.27 1.54 -16.28
C ASN A 195 15.70 2.84 -16.86
N SER A 196 14.37 2.93 -16.96
CA SER A 196 13.69 4.04 -17.62
C SER A 196 13.48 5.26 -16.71
N TYR A 197 13.25 5.03 -15.42
CA TYR A 197 12.82 6.10 -14.52
C TYR A 197 13.20 5.84 -13.06
N VAL A 198 13.51 6.90 -12.31
CA VAL A 198 13.74 6.85 -10.85
C VAL A 198 12.57 7.56 -10.18
N ASN A 199 11.51 6.81 -9.86
CA ASN A 199 10.31 7.34 -9.23
C ASN A 199 10.28 7.14 -7.72
N ALA A 200 9.39 7.88 -7.06
CA ALA A 200 9.14 7.79 -5.63
C ALA A 200 8.71 6.37 -5.25
N ILE A 201 7.70 5.82 -5.95
CA ILE A 201 7.04 4.59 -5.49
C ILE A 201 7.97 3.38 -5.43
N ALA A 202 8.81 3.12 -6.44
CA ALA A 202 9.74 1.99 -6.40
C ALA A 202 10.71 2.13 -5.21
N ASN A 203 11.14 3.36 -4.94
CA ASN A 203 12.08 3.68 -3.87
C ASN A 203 11.47 3.65 -2.47
N GLU A 204 10.20 4.03 -2.34
CA GLU A 204 9.43 3.92 -1.10
C GLU A 204 9.12 2.47 -0.77
N LEU A 205 8.75 1.66 -1.77
CA LEU A 205 8.53 0.23 -1.60
C LEU A 205 9.82 -0.49 -1.23
N TYR A 206 10.93 -0.16 -1.88
CA TYR A 206 12.24 -0.71 -1.51
C TYR A 206 12.62 -0.39 -0.07
N LEU A 207 12.37 0.85 0.38
CA LEU A 207 12.55 1.24 1.79
C LEU A 207 11.63 0.44 2.71
N SER A 208 10.34 0.38 2.37
CA SER A 208 9.30 -0.24 3.19
C SER A 208 9.57 -1.74 3.37
N VAL A 209 9.81 -2.47 2.28
CA VAL A 209 10.14 -3.90 2.32
C VAL A 209 11.41 -4.13 3.14
N ALA A 210 12.46 -3.33 2.96
CA ALA A 210 13.68 -3.45 3.78
C ALA A 210 13.39 -3.23 5.28
N ALA A 211 12.59 -2.22 5.63
CA ALA A 211 12.24 -1.94 7.02
C ALA A 211 11.39 -3.06 7.64
N HIS A 212 10.41 -3.59 6.89
CA HIS A 212 9.60 -4.72 7.29
C HIS A 212 10.44 -5.99 7.51
N LEU A 213 11.33 -6.32 6.57
CA LEU A 213 12.23 -7.47 6.69
C LEU A 213 13.20 -7.30 7.87
N ALA A 214 13.62 -6.07 8.20
CA ALA A 214 14.47 -5.81 9.37
C ALA A 214 13.77 -6.15 10.70
N ASN A 215 12.45 -6.11 10.77
CA ASN A 215 11.70 -6.49 11.98
C ASN A 215 11.37 -7.99 12.06
N ARG A 216 11.50 -8.73 10.95
CA ARG A 216 11.06 -10.14 10.84
C ARG A 216 12.21 -11.12 10.57
N ALA A 217 13.30 -10.67 9.96
CA ALA A 217 14.52 -11.45 9.83
C ALA A 217 15.27 -11.50 11.17
N THR A 218 16.16 -12.48 11.33
CA THR A 218 17.00 -12.65 12.53
C THR A 218 18.49 -12.58 12.18
N GLY A 219 19.32 -12.30 13.19
CA GLY A 219 20.78 -12.31 13.08
C GLY A 219 21.32 -11.42 11.95
N TYR A 220 22.19 -11.98 11.10
CA TYR A 220 22.81 -11.25 9.99
C TYR A 220 21.79 -10.70 8.96
N GLY A 221 20.65 -11.38 8.79
CA GLY A 221 19.58 -10.90 7.91
C GLY A 221 19.00 -9.57 8.40
N GLN A 222 18.69 -9.50 9.70
CA GLN A 222 18.17 -8.29 10.35
C GLN A 222 19.10 -7.09 10.13
N GLU A 223 20.40 -7.24 10.44
CA GLU A 223 21.38 -6.15 10.30
C GLU A 223 21.50 -5.66 8.86
N LYS A 224 21.50 -6.60 7.90
CA LYS A 224 21.56 -6.31 6.47
C LYS A 224 20.37 -5.46 6.02
N TYR A 225 19.14 -5.88 6.31
CA TYR A 225 17.94 -5.15 5.90
C TYR A 225 17.84 -3.79 6.59
N LEU A 226 18.15 -3.72 7.88
CA LEU A 226 18.15 -2.47 8.63
C LEU A 226 19.14 -1.45 8.06
N THR A 227 20.32 -1.91 7.65
CA THR A 227 21.34 -1.07 7.00
C THR A 227 20.83 -0.51 5.68
N ILE A 228 20.18 -1.34 4.86
CA ILE A 228 19.61 -0.92 3.59
C ILE A 228 18.49 0.09 3.81
N ALA A 229 17.54 -0.18 4.71
CA ALA A 229 16.43 0.72 5.01
C ALA A 229 16.92 2.11 5.47
N LYS A 230 17.93 2.16 6.35
CA LYS A 230 18.55 3.43 6.79
C LYS A 230 19.20 4.20 5.64
N LYS A 231 19.96 3.51 4.77
CA LYS A 231 20.60 4.14 3.60
C LYS A 231 19.56 4.66 2.62
N GLN A 232 18.53 3.86 2.34
CA GLN A 232 17.45 4.23 1.45
C GLN A 232 16.67 5.43 1.98
N TRP A 233 16.34 5.48 3.28
CA TRP A 233 15.69 6.65 3.87
C TRP A 233 16.56 7.91 3.78
N ASN A 234 17.84 7.80 4.14
CA ASN A 234 18.77 8.93 4.08
C ASN A 234 18.94 9.46 2.66
N TRP A 235 19.01 8.58 1.67
CA TRP A 235 19.01 8.95 0.26
C TRP A 235 17.69 9.64 -0.11
N PHE A 236 16.54 9.00 0.17
CA PHE A 236 15.21 9.47 -0.23
C PHE A 236 14.93 10.90 0.25
N GLN A 237 15.11 11.16 1.54
CA GLN A 237 14.90 12.50 2.11
C GLN A 237 15.93 13.53 1.63
N GLY A 238 17.09 13.09 1.15
CA GLY A 238 18.16 13.95 0.62
C GLY A 238 18.06 14.27 -0.87
N THR A 239 17.16 13.61 -1.61
CA THR A 239 16.99 13.82 -3.06
C THR A 239 16.26 15.11 -3.42
N GLY A 240 15.54 15.71 -2.45
CA GLY A 240 14.62 16.82 -2.70
C GLY A 240 13.24 16.39 -3.22
N ILE A 241 12.96 15.09 -3.33
CA ILE A 241 11.65 14.56 -3.79
C ILE A 241 10.50 14.90 -2.82
N ILE A 242 10.81 15.05 -1.53
CA ILE A 242 9.93 15.71 -0.55
C ILE A 242 10.06 17.22 -0.78
N ASN A 243 9.01 17.84 -1.32
CA ASN A 243 9.02 19.25 -1.68
C ASN A 243 8.90 20.19 -0.48
N ALA A 244 8.91 21.49 -0.76
CA ALA A 244 8.82 22.54 0.25
C ALA A 244 7.51 22.54 1.05
N GLN A 245 6.43 21.95 0.50
CA GLN A 245 5.15 21.78 1.19
C GLN A 245 5.13 20.55 2.10
N GLY A 246 6.17 19.71 2.05
CA GLY A 246 6.27 18.47 2.83
C GLY A 246 5.57 17.27 2.18
N THR A 247 5.07 17.40 0.95
CA THR A 247 4.53 16.29 0.16
C THR A 247 5.58 15.74 -0.79
N ILE A 248 5.35 14.53 -1.29
CA ILE A 248 6.25 13.80 -2.18
C ILE A 248 5.74 13.91 -3.61
N ASN A 249 6.60 14.40 -4.50
CA ASN A 249 6.35 14.38 -5.95
C ASN A 249 6.72 13.01 -6.56
N ASP A 250 6.23 12.74 -7.76
CA ASP A 250 6.31 11.42 -8.39
C ASP A 250 7.74 10.86 -8.60
N GLY A 251 8.77 11.70 -8.77
CA GLY A 251 10.10 11.15 -9.09
C GLY A 251 11.20 12.16 -9.32
N LEU A 252 12.29 11.65 -9.87
CA LEU A 252 13.48 12.42 -10.21
C LEU A 252 13.67 12.50 -11.73
N THR A 253 14.11 13.66 -12.18
CA THR A 253 14.57 13.85 -13.57
C THR A 253 15.89 13.13 -13.82
N THR A 254 16.32 13.04 -15.08
CA THR A 254 17.64 12.50 -15.44
C THR A 254 18.82 13.31 -14.87
N ALA A 255 18.59 14.57 -14.49
CA ALA A 255 19.54 15.42 -13.77
C ALA A 255 19.46 15.26 -12.24
N CYS A 256 18.69 14.27 -11.77
CA CYS A 256 18.53 13.90 -10.37
C CYS A 256 17.98 15.04 -9.50
N GLN A 257 17.10 15.83 -10.09
CA GLN A 257 16.30 16.85 -9.42
C GLN A 257 14.86 16.37 -9.30
N ASN A 258 14.15 16.82 -8.27
CA ASN A 258 12.71 16.62 -8.14
C ASN A 258 11.99 17.03 -9.44
N ASN A 259 11.17 16.14 -9.98
CA ASN A 259 10.42 16.37 -11.21
C ASN A 259 9.24 17.35 -11.05
N ASN A 260 8.87 17.72 -9.82
CA ASN A 260 7.67 18.48 -9.46
C ASN A 260 6.38 17.85 -10.01
N GLY A 261 6.38 16.53 -10.21
CA GLY A 261 5.27 15.77 -10.72
C GLY A 261 4.13 15.65 -9.71
N THR A 262 3.07 14.96 -10.10
CA THR A 262 1.83 14.91 -9.32
C THR A 262 2.06 14.37 -7.91
N VAL A 263 1.41 15.00 -6.94
CA VAL A 263 1.33 14.52 -5.55
C VAL A 263 0.22 13.49 -5.50
N TRP A 264 0.60 12.22 -5.58
CA TRP A 264 -0.32 11.09 -5.48
C TRP A 264 -0.41 10.58 -4.05
N SER A 265 -1.62 10.19 -3.62
CA SER A 265 -1.89 9.73 -2.25
C SER A 265 -1.01 8.54 -1.82
N TYR A 266 -0.79 7.56 -2.70
CA TYR A 266 0.03 6.37 -2.39
C TYR A 266 1.49 6.68 -2.06
N ASN A 267 2.12 7.65 -2.74
CA ASN A 267 3.50 8.06 -2.45
C ASN A 267 3.59 8.68 -1.04
N GLN A 268 2.52 9.36 -0.64
CA GLN A 268 2.43 9.91 0.72
C GLN A 268 2.18 8.81 1.75
N GLY A 269 1.66 7.66 1.33
CA GLY A 269 1.24 6.54 2.18
C GLY A 269 2.35 5.54 2.47
N VAL A 270 2.95 4.95 1.44
CA VAL A 270 3.93 3.86 1.58
C VAL A 270 5.08 4.26 2.51
N ILE A 271 5.56 5.49 2.37
CA ILE A 271 6.65 6.01 3.19
C ILE A 271 6.28 6.06 4.69
N LEU A 272 5.01 6.26 5.06
CA LEU A 272 4.59 6.29 6.46
C LEU A 272 4.76 4.92 7.10
N GLY A 273 4.30 3.86 6.43
CA GLY A 273 4.46 2.48 6.89
C GLY A 273 5.93 2.09 7.01
N GLY A 274 6.73 2.42 5.99
CA GLY A 274 8.18 2.17 6.02
C GLY A 274 8.89 2.89 7.16
N LEU A 275 8.51 4.13 7.47
CA LEU A 275 9.08 4.89 8.59
C LEU A 275 8.61 4.40 9.96
N VAL A 276 7.39 3.88 10.06
CA VAL A 276 6.90 3.20 11.27
C VAL A 276 7.73 1.95 11.54
N GLU A 277 7.91 1.09 10.54
CA GLU A 277 8.72 -0.13 10.66
C GLU A 277 10.19 0.21 10.97
N LEU A 278 10.74 1.25 10.34
CA LEU A 278 12.11 1.70 10.62
C LEU A 278 12.26 2.28 12.03
N SER A 279 11.23 2.97 12.55
CA SER A 279 11.17 3.39 13.96
C SER A 279 11.21 2.18 14.89
N THR A 280 10.39 1.16 14.61
CA THR A 280 10.35 -0.09 15.39
C THR A 280 11.72 -0.79 15.39
N ALA A 281 12.33 -0.95 14.21
CA ALA A 281 13.59 -1.67 14.07
C ALA A 281 14.79 -0.95 14.72
N THR A 282 14.68 0.35 15.00
CA THR A 282 15.78 1.18 15.52
C THR A 282 15.54 1.72 16.92
N GLY A 283 14.29 1.75 17.39
CA GLY A 283 13.87 2.48 18.58
C GLY A 283 13.95 4.01 18.47
N LYS A 284 14.09 4.58 17.25
CA LYS A 284 14.26 6.04 17.05
C LYS A 284 12.96 6.73 16.61
N SER A 285 12.39 7.54 17.50
CA SER A 285 11.17 8.34 17.23
C SER A 285 11.32 9.42 16.16
N SER A 286 12.54 9.76 15.75
CA SER A 286 12.78 10.71 14.65
C SER A 286 12.16 10.25 13.32
N TYR A 287 12.05 8.94 13.10
CA TYR A 287 11.38 8.41 11.90
C TYR A 287 9.86 8.67 11.96
N LEU A 288 9.24 8.51 13.12
CA LEU A 288 7.83 8.89 13.32
C LEU A 288 7.63 10.41 13.18
N THR A 289 8.58 11.23 13.62
CA THR A 289 8.50 12.69 13.42
C THR A 289 8.43 13.06 11.93
N SER A 290 9.26 12.43 11.09
CA SER A 290 9.21 12.59 9.64
C SER A 290 7.90 12.08 9.04
N ALA A 291 7.42 10.92 9.49
CA ALA A 291 6.15 10.35 9.03
C ALA A 291 4.97 11.28 9.36
N ASN A 292 4.88 11.81 10.58
CA ASN A 292 3.83 12.75 10.98
C ASN A 292 3.86 14.03 10.13
N ARG A 293 5.05 14.55 9.80
CA ARG A 293 5.18 15.73 8.93
C ARG A 293 4.63 15.46 7.52
N ILE A 294 4.97 14.32 6.93
CA ILE A 294 4.49 13.92 5.59
C ILE A 294 2.98 13.68 5.62
N ALA A 295 2.47 12.92 6.60
CA ALA A 295 1.05 12.65 6.76
C ALA A 295 0.23 13.94 6.89
N THR A 296 0.68 14.89 7.72
CA THR A 296 0.02 16.18 7.90
C THR A 296 -0.01 16.99 6.60
N ALA A 297 1.12 17.05 5.88
CA ALA A 297 1.19 17.75 4.59
C ALA A 297 0.27 17.11 3.54
N ALA A 298 0.25 15.78 3.47
CA ALA A 298 -0.59 15.02 2.55
C ALA A 298 -2.08 15.23 2.83
N ILE A 299 -2.49 15.16 4.10
CA ILE A 299 -3.89 15.42 4.51
C ILE A 299 -4.33 16.82 4.06
N ASN A 300 -3.50 17.83 4.32
CA ASN A 300 -3.79 19.21 3.92
C ASN A 300 -3.86 19.39 2.40
N ALA A 301 -3.07 18.64 1.65
CA ALA A 301 -2.98 18.77 0.19
C ALA A 301 -4.07 18.00 -0.56
N LEU A 302 -4.52 16.85 -0.02
CA LEU A 302 -5.32 15.86 -0.74
C LEU A 302 -6.73 15.68 -0.17
N SER A 303 -7.08 16.33 0.95
CA SER A 303 -8.42 16.19 1.54
C SER A 303 -9.30 17.40 1.23
N ASP A 304 -10.59 17.16 0.99
CA ASP A 304 -11.58 18.23 0.87
C ASP A 304 -11.96 18.84 2.24
N SER A 305 -12.88 19.81 2.23
CA SER A 305 -13.37 20.45 3.46
C SER A 305 -14.15 19.52 4.39
N ASN A 306 -14.59 18.36 3.90
CA ASN A 306 -15.27 17.33 4.69
C ASN A 306 -14.27 16.29 5.26
N GLY A 307 -12.97 16.45 4.96
CA GLY A 307 -11.93 15.50 5.34
C GLY A 307 -11.98 14.21 4.52
N ILE A 308 -12.46 14.27 3.28
CA ILE A 308 -12.46 13.15 2.34
C ILE A 308 -11.25 13.25 1.43
N LEU A 309 -10.52 12.13 1.30
CA LEU A 309 -9.30 12.05 0.52
C LEU A 309 -9.63 11.97 -0.98
N HIS A 310 -8.88 12.72 -1.78
CA HIS A 310 -8.99 12.78 -3.23
C HIS A 310 -7.63 12.64 -3.91
N ASP A 311 -7.58 11.86 -4.99
CA ASP A 311 -6.53 11.98 -5.99
C ASP A 311 -7.01 12.85 -7.15
N SER A 312 -6.10 13.64 -7.74
CA SER A 312 -6.46 14.63 -8.77
C SER A 312 -7.01 14.03 -10.07
N CYS A 313 -6.91 12.71 -10.24
CA CYS A 313 -7.45 12.00 -11.40
C CYS A 313 -8.95 11.70 -11.29
N GLU A 314 -9.56 11.88 -10.12
CA GLU A 314 -10.95 11.48 -9.90
C GLU A 314 -11.94 12.18 -10.84
N PRO A 315 -12.95 11.46 -11.36
CA PRO A 315 -13.20 10.02 -11.19
C PRO A 315 -12.45 9.11 -12.20
N ASN A 316 -11.67 9.68 -13.11
CA ASN A 316 -11.05 9.00 -14.25
C ASN A 316 -9.61 8.55 -13.97
N CYS A 317 -9.41 7.77 -12.91
CA CYS A 317 -8.08 7.38 -12.42
C CYS A 317 -7.40 6.22 -13.15
N GLY A 318 -8.07 5.62 -14.14
CA GLY A 318 -7.56 4.44 -14.84
C GLY A 318 -7.45 3.23 -13.93
N ALA A 319 -6.68 2.22 -14.36
CA ALA A 319 -6.52 0.97 -13.62
C ALA A 319 -5.66 1.13 -12.34
N ASP A 320 -4.68 2.02 -12.39
CA ASP A 320 -3.66 2.15 -11.34
C ASP A 320 -4.08 3.15 -10.26
N GLY A 321 -4.47 4.36 -10.67
CA GLY A 321 -4.83 5.43 -9.73
C GLY A 321 -6.01 5.10 -8.81
N ALA A 322 -6.85 4.13 -9.20
CA ALA A 322 -7.95 3.68 -8.37
C ALA A 322 -7.54 3.08 -7.02
N GLN A 323 -6.32 2.52 -6.93
CA GLN A 323 -5.80 1.87 -5.73
C GLN A 323 -5.17 2.85 -4.72
N PHE A 324 -4.78 4.05 -5.17
CA PHE A 324 -3.79 4.87 -4.46
C PHE A 324 -4.28 5.33 -3.08
N LYS A 325 -5.54 5.78 -2.97
CA LYS A 325 -6.11 6.25 -1.70
C LYS A 325 -6.10 5.19 -0.61
N GLY A 326 -6.38 3.93 -0.95
CA GLY A 326 -6.34 2.82 0.00
C GLY A 326 -4.94 2.58 0.57
N VAL A 327 -3.90 2.69 -0.27
CA VAL A 327 -2.49 2.62 0.17
C VAL A 327 -2.17 3.71 1.18
N PHE A 328 -2.64 4.94 0.97
CA PHE A 328 -2.50 6.00 1.96
C PHE A 328 -3.18 5.63 3.28
N MET A 329 -4.44 5.19 3.21
CA MET A 329 -5.25 4.95 4.39
C MET A 329 -4.72 3.82 5.28
N ARG A 330 -4.29 2.69 4.69
CA ARG A 330 -3.69 1.57 5.45
C ARG A 330 -2.42 1.99 6.19
N ASN A 331 -1.61 2.87 5.60
CA ASN A 331 -0.35 3.30 6.20
C ASN A 331 -0.55 4.43 7.22
N LEU A 332 -1.52 5.32 6.99
CA LEU A 332 -1.95 6.30 7.99
C LEU A 332 -2.47 5.61 9.26
N GLN A 333 -3.22 4.53 9.09
CA GLN A 333 -3.65 3.68 10.20
C GLN A 333 -2.46 3.14 11.00
N ARG A 334 -1.43 2.61 10.33
CA ARG A 334 -0.21 2.11 10.99
C ARG A 334 0.53 3.23 11.74
N LEU A 335 0.62 4.42 11.14
CA LEU A 335 1.19 5.60 11.80
C LEU A 335 0.40 6.01 13.03
N TYR A 336 -0.93 6.06 12.96
CA TYR A 336 -1.79 6.37 14.11
C TYR A 336 -1.56 5.40 15.28
N GLN A 337 -1.43 4.10 14.99
CA GLN A 337 -1.14 3.11 16.05
C GLN A 337 0.23 3.31 16.72
N ALA A 338 1.23 3.76 15.96
CA ALA A 338 2.58 4.01 16.47
C ALA A 338 2.74 5.40 17.12
N SER A 339 1.95 6.38 16.67
CA SER A 339 2.00 7.79 17.06
C SER A 339 0.58 8.39 16.99
N PRO A 340 -0.26 8.17 18.02
CA PRO A 340 -1.66 8.59 17.99
C PRO A 340 -1.83 10.10 17.79
N ASP A 341 -2.67 10.48 16.82
CA ASP A 341 -3.07 11.86 16.51
C ASP A 341 -4.56 11.86 16.12
N SER A 342 -5.35 12.74 16.74
CA SER A 342 -6.80 12.83 16.50
C SER A 342 -7.15 13.24 15.08
N ASN A 343 -6.28 13.98 14.38
CA ASN A 343 -6.50 14.36 12.99
C ASN A 343 -6.46 13.13 12.08
N TYR A 344 -5.59 12.17 12.36
CA TYR A 344 -5.50 10.92 11.59
C TYR A 344 -6.72 10.05 11.85
N LEU A 345 -7.13 9.93 13.12
CA LEU A 345 -8.36 9.22 13.48
C LEU A 345 -9.59 9.83 12.81
N ASN A 346 -9.71 11.15 12.82
CA ASN A 346 -10.82 11.86 12.18
C ASN A 346 -10.82 11.64 10.66
N LEU A 347 -9.67 11.71 10.00
CA LEU A 347 -9.57 11.44 8.57
C LEU A 347 -10.01 9.99 8.24
N ILE A 348 -9.45 9.00 8.95
CA ILE A 348 -9.77 7.59 8.75
C ILE A 348 -11.29 7.36 8.92
N THR A 349 -11.85 7.84 10.02
CA THR A 349 -13.27 7.61 10.34
C THR A 349 -14.22 8.40 9.43
N ASN A 350 -13.87 9.61 8.99
CA ASN A 350 -14.66 10.40 8.04
C ASN A 350 -14.71 9.72 6.67
N ASN A 351 -13.57 9.27 6.15
CA ASN A 351 -13.51 8.56 4.87
C ASN A 351 -14.32 7.25 4.94
N ALA A 352 -14.12 6.44 5.98
CA ALA A 352 -14.88 5.19 6.14
C ALA A 352 -16.40 5.42 6.20
N LYS A 353 -16.85 6.45 6.93
CA LYS A 353 -18.27 6.83 7.01
C LYS A 353 -18.80 7.29 5.64
N SER A 354 -18.07 8.15 4.94
CA SER A 354 -18.50 8.67 3.65
C SER A 354 -18.54 7.58 2.58
N ILE A 355 -17.53 6.71 2.52
CA ILE A 355 -17.50 5.56 1.61
C ILE A 355 -18.76 4.71 1.79
N TRP A 356 -19.05 4.34 3.04
CA TRP A 356 -20.18 3.45 3.33
C TRP A 356 -21.55 4.08 3.00
N ALA A 357 -21.66 5.39 3.17
CA ALA A 357 -22.90 6.14 2.97
C ALA A 357 -23.11 6.57 1.51
N ASN A 358 -22.04 6.95 0.81
CA ASN A 358 -22.13 7.75 -0.42
C ASN A 358 -21.47 7.07 -1.64
N ASP A 359 -20.52 6.16 -1.42
CA ASP A 359 -19.76 5.46 -2.48
C ASP A 359 -20.06 3.95 -2.50
N ARG A 360 -21.19 3.52 -1.94
CA ARG A 360 -21.58 2.12 -1.85
C ARG A 360 -22.79 1.83 -2.72
N ASP A 361 -22.70 0.79 -3.53
CA ASP A 361 -23.86 0.19 -4.18
C ASP A 361 -24.69 -0.58 -3.13
N PRO A 362 -25.93 -0.16 -2.84
CA PRO A 362 -26.74 -0.78 -1.80
C PRO A 362 -27.20 -2.22 -2.14
N SER A 363 -27.10 -2.65 -3.40
CA SER A 363 -27.55 -3.98 -3.83
C SER A 363 -26.55 -5.09 -3.51
N ASN A 364 -25.25 -4.79 -3.50
CA ASN A 364 -24.17 -5.77 -3.38
C ASN A 364 -23.02 -5.31 -2.46
N ASN A 365 -23.04 -4.08 -1.94
CA ASN A 365 -21.97 -3.45 -1.17
C ASN A 365 -20.68 -3.20 -1.96
N ALA A 366 -20.73 -3.12 -3.28
CA ALA A 366 -19.59 -2.69 -4.08
C ALA A 366 -19.24 -1.24 -3.75
N LEU A 367 -17.94 -0.92 -3.80
CA LEU A 367 -17.37 0.37 -3.42
C LEU A 367 -16.57 0.90 -4.61
N SER A 368 -16.69 2.17 -4.92
CA SER A 368 -16.11 2.75 -6.14
C SER A 368 -15.00 3.76 -5.83
N ILE A 369 -14.71 4.62 -6.80
CA ILE A 369 -13.56 5.53 -6.79
C ILE A 369 -13.84 6.81 -5.99
N ASN A 370 -15.11 7.23 -5.94
CA ASN A 370 -15.50 8.53 -5.44
C ASN A 370 -15.98 8.43 -3.99
N TRP A 371 -15.06 8.49 -3.05
CA TRP A 371 -15.33 8.32 -1.62
C TRP A 371 -16.24 9.40 -1.01
N ALA A 372 -16.35 10.57 -1.66
CA ALA A 372 -17.32 11.61 -1.28
C ALA A 372 -18.73 11.33 -1.82
N GLY A 373 -18.84 10.41 -2.77
CA GLY A 373 -20.04 10.07 -3.52
C GLY A 373 -20.38 11.05 -4.64
N PRO A 374 -21.31 10.66 -5.52
CA PRO A 374 -22.04 9.39 -5.51
C PRO A 374 -21.18 8.21 -5.99
N PHE A 375 -21.64 6.99 -5.69
CA PHE A 375 -21.13 5.74 -6.27
C PHE A 375 -21.06 5.82 -7.81
N ILE A 376 -19.94 5.40 -8.37
CA ILE A 376 -19.70 5.39 -9.82
C ILE A 376 -19.66 3.94 -10.32
N ALA A 377 -20.60 3.59 -11.20
CA ALA A 377 -20.67 2.25 -11.78
C ALA A 377 -19.84 2.14 -13.09
N PRO A 378 -19.26 0.97 -13.40
CA PRO A 378 -19.12 -0.18 -12.50
C PRO A 378 -17.94 0.00 -11.53
N ALA A 379 -18.09 -0.48 -10.30
CA ALA A 379 -16.95 -0.72 -9.42
C ALA A 379 -16.16 -1.95 -9.89
N ASN A 380 -14.89 -2.01 -9.51
CA ASN A 380 -14.00 -3.15 -9.79
C ASN A 380 -13.19 -3.50 -8.53
N ALA A 381 -12.39 -4.56 -8.62
CA ALA A 381 -11.58 -5.02 -7.48
C ALA A 381 -10.56 -3.98 -6.99
N SER A 382 -10.05 -3.09 -7.87
CA SER A 382 -9.12 -2.01 -7.50
C SER A 382 -9.80 -0.91 -6.69
N THR A 383 -10.91 -0.35 -7.22
CA THR A 383 -11.68 0.69 -6.51
C THR A 383 -12.19 0.16 -5.17
N HIS A 384 -12.68 -1.09 -5.19
CA HIS A 384 -13.27 -1.70 -4.01
C HIS A 384 -12.25 -2.02 -2.93
N SER A 385 -11.10 -2.62 -3.28
CA SER A 385 -10.05 -2.91 -2.28
C SER A 385 -9.45 -1.63 -1.69
N SER A 386 -9.31 -0.57 -2.51
CA SER A 386 -8.89 0.76 -2.08
C SER A 386 -9.83 1.35 -1.04
N ALA A 387 -11.14 1.36 -1.31
CA ALA A 387 -12.15 1.82 -0.36
C ALA A 387 -12.22 0.93 0.90
N MET A 388 -12.03 -0.39 0.72
CA MET A 388 -11.98 -1.36 1.82
C MET A 388 -10.83 -1.08 2.79
N ASP A 389 -9.67 -0.58 2.33
CA ASP A 389 -8.58 -0.17 3.24
C ASP A 389 -9.03 0.87 4.26
N ALA A 390 -9.90 1.81 3.87
CA ALA A 390 -10.43 2.80 4.80
C ALA A 390 -11.40 2.19 5.82
N LEU A 391 -12.23 1.23 5.40
CA LEU A 391 -13.12 0.50 6.31
C LEU A 391 -12.32 -0.35 7.31
N VAL A 392 -11.32 -1.09 6.83
CA VAL A 392 -10.42 -1.90 7.67
C VAL A 392 -9.63 -1.00 8.62
N ALA A 393 -9.15 0.16 8.13
CA ALA A 393 -8.48 1.13 8.98
C ALA A 393 -9.39 1.63 10.10
N ALA A 394 -10.63 2.02 9.79
CA ALA A 394 -11.60 2.45 10.79
C ALA A 394 -11.98 1.32 11.76
N ASP A 395 -12.06 0.07 11.31
CA ASP A 395 -12.28 -1.08 12.21
C ASP A 395 -11.10 -1.31 13.16
N ALA A 396 -9.87 -1.07 12.70
CA ALA A 396 -8.68 -1.19 13.52
C ALA A 396 -8.57 -0.10 14.61
N VAL A 397 -9.03 1.12 14.34
CA VAL A 397 -8.74 2.29 15.21
C VAL A 397 -9.96 3.07 15.73
N GLY A 398 -11.12 2.91 15.11
CA GLY A 398 -12.33 3.73 15.35
C GLY A 398 -13.31 3.17 16.40
N GLY A 399 -13.01 2.01 16.98
CA GLY A 399 -13.78 1.40 18.05
C GLY A 399 -13.32 1.79 19.45
N ALA A 400 -13.91 1.13 20.44
CA ALA A 400 -13.73 1.27 21.88
C ALA A 400 -12.33 0.81 22.38
N GLY A 401 -11.27 1.16 21.66
CA GLY A 401 -9.92 0.65 21.82
C GLY A 401 -9.33 0.29 20.46
N THR A 402 -8.07 0.63 20.26
CA THR A 402 -7.30 0.19 19.08
C THR A 402 -7.21 -1.33 19.09
N LYS A 403 -7.78 -2.00 18.09
CA LYS A 403 -7.54 -3.43 17.88
C LYS A 403 -6.06 -3.60 17.59
N ARG A 404 -5.31 -4.19 18.53
CA ARG A 404 -3.89 -4.49 18.29
C ARG A 404 -3.83 -5.57 17.23
N MET A 405 -3.18 -5.27 16.11
CA MET A 405 -2.82 -6.29 15.13
C MET A 405 -1.97 -7.34 15.84
N THR A 406 -2.42 -8.59 15.83
CA THR A 406 -1.66 -9.71 16.39
C THR A 406 -0.67 -10.17 15.33
N TRP A 407 0.54 -9.62 15.38
CA TRP A 407 1.67 -10.05 14.57
C TRP A 407 2.34 -11.28 15.17
N VAL A 408 2.87 -12.18 14.35
CA VAL A 408 3.83 -13.20 14.82
C VAL A 408 5.09 -12.44 15.27
N ALA A 409 5.42 -12.59 16.55
CA ALA A 409 6.52 -11.89 17.21
C ALA A 409 7.90 -12.38 16.78
#